data_AF-V8NU98-F1
#
_entry.id   AF-V8NU98-F1
#
_cell.length_a   1.000
_cell.length_b   1.000
_cell.length_c   1.000
_cell.angle_alpha   90.00
_cell.angle_beta   90.00
_cell.angle_gamma   90.00
#
_symmetry.space_group_name_H-M   'P 1'
#
loop_
_entity.id
_entity.type
_entity.pdbx_description
1 polymer ?
#
loop_
_entity_poly.entity_id
_entity_poly.type
_entity_poly.pdbx_seq_one_letter_code
_entity_poly.pdbx_strand_id
1 'polypeptide(L)'
;MDVQATTPLDPRVLDSMLPYLVHYYGNPHSRTHAYGWESETAMEKARQGVGRFYKSRKKHIITTQTEHKCVLDSCRALEAEGFRVTYLPVKKNGLIDIK
;
A
#
# COMPACT_ATOMS: atom_id res chain seq x y z
N MET A 1 18.71 5.34 -26.05
CA MET A 1 17.28 5.35 -25.66
C MET A 1 17.23 5.37 -24.16
N ASP A 2 16.59 6.39 -23.56
CA ASP A 2 16.80 6.82 -22.17
C ASP A 2 15.96 6.01 -21.15
N VAL A 3 16.29 4.73 -21.04
CA VAL A 3 15.69 3.82 -20.05
C VAL A 3 16.21 4.06 -18.63
N GLN A 4 17.18 4.97 -18.46
CA GLN A 4 17.68 5.39 -17.16
C GLN A 4 16.77 6.45 -16.53
N ALA A 5 16.11 7.29 -17.33
CA ALA A 5 15.14 8.26 -16.84
C ALA A 5 13.73 7.66 -16.67
N THR A 6 13.25 6.88 -17.64
CA THR A 6 11.91 6.25 -17.58
C THR A 6 11.92 4.90 -18.28
N THR A 7 11.16 3.92 -17.76
CA THR A 7 11.04 2.60 -18.40
C THR A 7 9.67 2.47 -19.08
N PRO A 8 9.56 1.77 -20.22
CA PRO A 8 8.28 1.52 -20.87
C PRO A 8 7.39 0.66 -19.95
N LEU A 9 6.10 0.97 -19.92
CA LEU A 9 5.13 0.22 -19.13
C LEU A 9 4.94 -1.19 -19.70
N ASP A 10 5.04 -2.22 -18.86
CA ASP A 10 4.74 -3.59 -19.25
C ASP A 10 3.22 -3.73 -19.54
N PRO A 11 2.80 -4.35 -20.66
CA PRO A 11 1.39 -4.52 -20.99
C PRO A 11 0.57 -5.19 -19.88
N ARG A 12 1.16 -6.13 -19.13
CA ARG A 12 0.48 -6.82 -18.01
C ARG A 12 0.22 -5.88 -16.84
N VAL A 13 1.09 -4.90 -16.63
CA VAL A 13 0.89 -3.85 -15.62
C VAL A 13 -0.23 -2.93 -16.08
N LEU A 14 -0.25 -2.55 -17.36
CA LEU A 14 -1.32 -1.75 -17.93
C LEU A 14 -2.68 -2.45 -17.77
N ASP A 15 -2.78 -3.72 -18.15
CA ASP A 15 -4.01 -4.53 -18.00
C ASP A 15 -4.48 -4.60 -16.55
N SER A 16 -3.54 -4.73 -15.60
CA SER A 16 -3.85 -4.75 -14.17
C SER A 16 -4.31 -3.38 -13.64
N MET A 17 -3.86 -2.28 -14.26
CA MET A 17 -4.18 -0.90 -13.84
C MET A 17 -5.48 -0.38 -14.46
N LEU A 18 -5.78 -0.76 -15.69
CA LEU A 18 -6.93 -0.28 -16.45
C LEU A 18 -8.27 -0.33 -15.69
N PRO A 19 -8.62 -1.40 -14.93
CA PRO A 19 -9.85 -1.45 -14.17
C PRO A 19 -10.01 -0.30 -13.16
N TYR A 20 -8.92 0.13 -12.51
CA TYR A 20 -8.92 1.21 -11.53
C TYR A 20 -8.94 2.60 -12.16
N LEU A 21 -8.55 2.70 -13.44
CA LEU A 21 -8.61 3.94 -14.20
C LEU A 21 -9.99 4.21 -14.80
N VAL A 22 -10.78 3.16 -15.07
CA VAL A 22 -12.06 3.28 -15.80
C VAL A 22 -13.26 2.99 -14.91
N HIS A 23 -13.23 1.91 -14.14
CA HIS A 23 -14.42 1.38 -13.44
C HIS A 23 -14.35 1.50 -11.92
N TYR A 24 -13.16 1.37 -11.33
CA TYR A 24 -12.94 1.39 -9.88
C TYR A 24 -12.15 2.63 -9.45
N TYR A 25 -12.68 3.81 -9.73
CA TYR A 25 -12.08 5.11 -9.37
C TYR A 25 -12.44 5.58 -7.95
N GLY A 26 -13.00 4.69 -7.12
CA GLY A 26 -13.43 5.03 -5.77
C GLY A 26 -12.25 5.38 -4.86
N ASN A 27 -12.42 6.39 -4.01
CA ASN A 27 -11.43 6.68 -2.97
C ASN A 27 -11.45 5.54 -1.92
N PRO A 28 -10.30 4.90 -1.61
CA PRO A 28 -10.20 3.89 -0.55
C PRO A 28 -10.70 4.36 0.83
N HIS A 29 -10.79 5.67 1.06
CA HIS A 29 -11.33 6.24 2.30
C HIS A 29 -12.87 6.15 2.41
N SER A 30 -13.55 6.02 1.27
CA SER A 30 -15.01 6.03 1.22
C SER A 30 -15.58 4.64 1.53
N ARG A 31 -16.20 4.48 2.70
CA ARG A 31 -16.83 3.20 3.13
C ARG A 31 -18.28 3.05 2.71
N THR A 32 -18.84 4.06 2.03
CA THR A 32 -20.28 4.17 1.74
C THR A 32 -20.70 3.45 0.46
N HIS A 33 -19.77 3.14 -0.43
CA HIS A 33 -20.06 2.60 -1.74
C HIS A 33 -19.06 1.49 -2.14
N ALA A 34 -19.53 0.51 -2.91
CA ALA A 34 -18.74 -0.65 -3.35
C ALA A 34 -17.42 -0.26 -4.03
N TYR A 35 -17.40 0.84 -4.79
CA TYR A 35 -16.20 1.37 -5.43
C TYR A 35 -15.05 1.67 -4.48
N GLY A 36 -15.35 2.03 -3.22
CA GLY A 36 -14.33 2.32 -2.21
C GLY A 36 -13.72 1.05 -1.63
N TRP A 37 -14.54 0.01 -1.45
CA TRP A 37 -14.10 -1.29 -0.94
C TRP A 37 -13.22 -2.03 -1.96
N GLU A 38 -13.54 -1.94 -3.25
CA GLU A 38 -12.71 -2.50 -4.32
C GLU A 38 -11.34 -1.82 -4.37
N SER A 39 -11.30 -0.49 -4.32
CA SER A 39 -10.05 0.27 -4.27
C SER A 39 -9.24 0.01 -3.00
N GLU A 40 -9.90 -0.17 -1.85
CA GLU A 40 -9.27 -0.56 -0.59
C GLU A 40 -8.59 -1.93 -0.74
N THR A 41 -9.33 -2.95 -1.19
CA THR A 41 -8.83 -4.31 -1.40
C THR A 41 -7.65 -4.36 -2.37
N ALA A 42 -7.70 -3.55 -3.43
CA ALA A 42 -6.63 -3.44 -4.41
C ALA A 42 -5.33 -2.88 -3.82
N MET A 43 -5.43 -1.83 -3.01
CA MET A 43 -4.27 -1.27 -2.29
C MET A 43 -3.65 -2.29 -1.34
N GLU A 44 -4.47 -3.08 -0.63
CA GLU A 44 -3.96 -4.09 0.28
C GLU A 44 -3.14 -5.16 -0.45
N LYS A 45 -3.71 -5.70 -1.54
CA LYS A 45 -3.05 -6.69 -2.40
C LYS A 45 -1.74 -6.16 -2.97
N ALA A 46 -1.72 -4.91 -3.43
CA ALA A 46 -0.51 -4.28 -3.97
C ALA A 46 0.60 -4.20 -2.91
N ARG A 47 0.28 -3.75 -1.69
CA ARG A 47 1.27 -3.61 -0.61
C ARG A 47 1.80 -4.96 -0.15
N GLN A 48 0.92 -5.96 -0.03
CA GLN A 48 1.33 -7.34 0.26
C GLN A 48 2.23 -7.90 -0.84
N GLY A 49 1.92 -7.65 -2.11
CA GLY A 49 2.75 -8.07 -3.25
C GLY A 49 4.17 -7.50 -3.18
N VAL A 50 4.30 -6.20 -2.92
CA VAL A 50 5.61 -5.55 -2.73
C VAL A 50 6.35 -6.11 -1.51
N GLY A 51 5.66 -6.30 -0.38
CA GLY A 51 6.25 -6.89 0.82
C GLY A 51 6.78 -8.31 0.56
N ARG A 52 5.99 -9.16 -0.11
CA ARG A 52 6.39 -10.52 -0.48
C ARG A 52 7.54 -10.56 -1.48
N PHE A 53 7.59 -9.63 -2.43
CA PHE A 53 8.71 -9.51 -3.37
C PHE A 53 10.05 -9.27 -2.65
N TYR A 54 10.05 -8.40 -1.62
CA TYR A 54 11.26 -8.08 -0.85
C TYR A 54 11.52 -9.00 0.36
N LYS A 55 10.66 -10.00 0.59
CA LYS A 55 10.69 -10.91 1.77
C LYS A 55 12.04 -11.59 2.01
N SER A 56 12.83 -11.82 0.96
CA SER A 56 14.14 -12.48 1.05
C SER A 56 15.25 -11.58 1.59
N ARG A 57 15.14 -10.25 1.46
CA ARG A 57 16.20 -9.30 1.83
C ARG A 57 15.88 -8.48 3.07
N LYS A 58 14.62 -8.06 3.24
CA LYS A 58 14.20 -7.19 4.35
C LYS A 58 12.77 -7.54 4.75
N LYS A 59 12.56 -7.89 6.03
CA LYS A 59 11.24 -8.22 6.61
C LYS A 59 10.75 -7.18 7.62
N HIS A 60 11.27 -5.96 7.57
CA HIS A 60 10.91 -4.90 8.52
C HIS A 60 10.20 -3.76 7.80
N ILE A 61 9.00 -3.42 8.28
CA ILE A 61 8.18 -2.31 7.79
C ILE A 61 8.02 -1.31 8.93
N ILE A 62 8.16 -0.03 8.63
CA ILE A 62 7.94 1.06 9.58
C ILE A 62 6.81 1.91 9.03
N THR A 63 5.77 2.12 9.83
CA THR A 63 4.58 2.91 9.47
C THR A 63 4.13 3.76 10.66
N THR A 64 3.27 4.75 10.45
CA THR A 64 2.69 5.53 11.56
C THR A 64 1.42 4.87 12.09
N GLN A 65 1.06 5.16 13.35
CA GLN A 65 -0.20 4.69 13.94
C GLN A 65 -1.44 5.40 13.38
N THR A 66 -1.26 6.56 12.76
CA THR A 66 -2.36 7.40 12.21
C THR A 66 -2.56 7.25 10.72
N GLU A 67 -1.87 6.30 10.08
CA GLU A 67 -2.15 5.99 8.69
C GLU A 67 -3.60 5.55 8.48
N HIS A 68 -4.04 5.66 7.24
CA HIS A 68 -5.35 5.18 6.83
C HIS A 68 -5.54 3.68 7.17
N LYS A 69 -6.80 3.26 7.41
CA LYS A 69 -7.11 1.87 7.77
C LYS A 69 -6.58 0.87 6.76
N CYS A 70 -6.71 1.14 5.46
CA CYS A 70 -6.17 0.28 4.40
C CYS A 70 -4.64 0.12 4.47
N VAL A 71 -3.93 1.02 5.16
CA VAL A 71 -2.50 0.90 5.42
C VAL A 71 -2.23 -0.05 6.58
N LEU A 72 -2.91 0.21 7.69
CA LEU A 72 -2.80 -0.55 8.93
C LEU A 72 -3.23 -2.01 8.77
N ASP A 73 -4.31 -2.28 8.05
CA ASP A 73 -4.85 -3.64 7.88
C ASP A 73 -3.93 -4.51 7.02
N SER A 74 -3.31 -3.95 5.97
CA SER A 74 -2.32 -4.72 5.21
C SER A 74 -1.01 -4.90 5.98
N CYS A 75 -0.62 -3.95 6.82
CA CYS A 75 0.52 -4.12 7.74
C CYS A 75 0.26 -5.27 8.72
N ARG A 76 -0.95 -5.34 9.31
CA ARG A 76 -1.36 -6.45 10.19
C ARG A 76 -1.37 -7.80 9.48
N ALA A 77 -1.85 -7.84 8.23
CA ALA A 77 -1.81 -9.07 7.42
C ALA A 77 -0.36 -9.53 7.20
N LEU A 78 0.55 -8.60 6.93
CA LEU A 78 1.98 -8.91 6.78
C LEU A 78 2.63 -9.31 8.13
N GLU A 79 2.22 -8.74 9.26
CA GLU A 79 2.64 -9.20 10.59
C GLU A 79 2.29 -10.68 10.81
N ALA A 80 1.07 -11.09 10.44
CA ALA A 80 0.65 -12.48 10.52
C ALA A 80 1.48 -13.41 9.60
N GLU A 81 2.00 -12.90 8.48
CA GLU A 81 2.91 -13.62 7.59
C GLU A 81 4.38 -13.68 8.09
N GLY A 82 4.67 -13.09 9.26
CA GLY A 82 5.98 -13.08 9.90
C GLY A 82 6.88 -11.90 9.52
N PHE A 83 6.30 -10.80 9.00
CA PHE A 83 7.02 -9.53 8.87
C PHE A 83 7.05 -8.81 10.21
N ARG A 84 8.18 -8.16 10.53
CA ARG A 84 8.27 -7.24 11.66
C ARG A 84 7.66 -5.91 11.21
N VAL A 85 6.64 -5.42 11.91
CA VAL A 85 6.12 -4.06 11.68
C VAL A 85 6.36 -3.21 12.92
N THR A 86 6.71 -1.95 12.72
CA THR A 86 6.88 -0.97 13.79
C THR A 86 5.96 0.21 13.52
N TYR A 87 5.03 0.43 14.44
CA TYR A 87 4.09 1.54 14.38
C TYR A 87 4.62 2.72 15.19
N LEU A 88 5.07 3.77 14.50
CA LEU A 88 5.62 4.96 15.13
C LEU A 88 4.51 5.76 15.85
N PRO A 89 4.69 6.12 17.13
CA PRO A 89 3.77 6.98 17.84
C PRO A 89 3.84 8.40 17.28
N VAL A 90 2.67 9.00 17.07
CA VAL A 90 2.57 10.41 16.69
C VAL A 90 2.32 11.27 17.91
N LYS A 91 2.84 12.49 17.90
CA LYS A 91 2.54 13.48 18.94
C LYS A 91 1.10 13.98 18.78
N LYS A 92 0.56 14.63 19.82
CA LYS A 92 -0.80 15.23 19.81
C LYS A 92 -1.02 16.26 18.70
N ASN A 93 0.05 16.80 18.12
CA ASN A 93 0.02 17.71 16.97
C ASN A 93 0.05 16.99 15.60
N GLY A 94 -0.03 15.66 15.57
CA GLY A 94 0.01 14.86 14.34
C GLY A 94 1.39 14.70 13.72
N LEU A 95 2.46 15.21 14.35
CA LEU A 95 3.82 15.11 13.84
C LEU A 95 4.57 13.91 14.45
N ILE A 96 5.44 13.31 13.64
CA ILE A 96 6.36 12.24 14.02
C ILE A 96 7.67 12.88 14.50
N ASP A 97 8.27 12.34 15.56
CA ASP A 97 9.63 12.72 15.96
C ASP A 97 10.65 11.88 15.21
N ILE A 98 11.60 12.54 14.53
CA ILE A 98 12.67 11.90 13.73
C ILE A 98 14.04 12.04 14.46
N LYS A 99 14.05 12.55 15.69
CA LYS A 99 15.28 12.72 16.48
C LYS A 99 15.85 11.41 17.02
#